data_AF-A0A3R7QVE4-F1
#
_entry.id   AF-A0A3R7QVE4-F1
#
_cell.length_a   1.000
_cell.length_b   1.000
_cell.length_c   1.000
_cell.angle_alpha   90.00
_cell.angle_beta   90.00
_cell.angle_gamma   90.00
#
_symmetry.space_group_name_H-M   'P 1'
#
loop_
_entity.id
_entity.type
_entity.pdbx_description
1 polymer ?
#
loop_
_entity_poly.entity_id
_entity_poly.type
_entity_poly.pdbx_seq_one_letter_code
_entity_poly.pdbx_strand_id
1 'polypeptide(L)'
;MPNFADLLQHLADRCPPPANTLTAGELDGAIRAAVLGEPWDGPCTRPETSMWWDRLQGSVSPGNEDRWQGDGPLLQQHEAEAIEVWTDAELSALHAAWFVAKTREQKERINRAVAWHLEHLQPDNATNRPWAVHVFYLHGSPEAEHHAATLIHNVQASGGTTLAGLLLRDAATAIRGQSEMTPE
;
A
#
# COMPACT_ATOMS: atom_id res chain seq x y z
N MET A 1 -19.07 10.33 14.08
CA MET A 1 -18.19 9.14 14.04
C MET A 1 -16.79 9.63 13.68
N PRO A 2 -15.70 9.03 14.21
CA PRO A 2 -14.36 9.36 13.71
C PRO A 2 -14.34 9.15 12.18
N ASN A 3 -13.71 10.06 11.43
CA ASN A 3 -13.53 9.84 10.00
C ASN A 3 -12.62 8.61 9.78
N PHE A 4 -12.60 8.04 8.57
CA PHE A 4 -11.87 6.80 8.33
C PHE A 4 -10.37 6.92 8.63
N ALA A 5 -9.76 8.08 8.40
CA ALA A 5 -8.35 8.32 8.76
C ALA A 5 -8.12 8.26 10.28
N ASP A 6 -9.04 8.79 11.09
CA ASP A 6 -8.96 8.72 12.55
C ASP A 6 -9.13 7.28 13.07
N LEU A 7 -9.95 6.46 12.40
CA LEU A 7 -10.03 5.03 12.67
C LEU A 7 -8.68 4.35 12.39
N LEU A 8 -8.08 4.59 11.23
CA LEU A 8 -6.77 4.01 10.88
C LEU A 8 -5.69 4.42 11.87
N GLN A 9 -5.68 5.69 12.29
CA GLN A 9 -4.75 6.17 13.31
C GLN A 9 -4.95 5.46 14.66
N HIS A 10 -6.20 5.34 15.10
CA HIS A 10 -6.52 4.61 16.33
C HIS A 10 -6.08 3.14 16.28
N LEU A 11 -6.24 2.49 15.13
CA LEU A 11 -5.79 1.10 14.93
C LEU A 11 -4.27 1.00 14.88
N ALA A 12 -3.59 1.98 14.26
CA ALA A 12 -2.14 2.06 14.24
C ALA A 12 -1.56 2.13 15.66
N ASP A 13 -2.18 2.92 16.54
CA ASP A 13 -1.72 3.09 17.93
C ASP A 13 -1.99 1.85 18.81
N ARG A 14 -2.84 0.93 18.35
CA ARG A 14 -3.08 -0.38 19.00
C ARG A 14 -2.13 -1.48 18.51
N CYS A 15 -1.46 -1.27 17.39
CA CYS A 15 -0.38 -2.17 16.98
C CYS A 15 0.85 -1.95 17.88
N PRO A 16 1.71 -2.97 18.05
CA PRO A 16 2.98 -2.77 18.74
C PRO A 16 3.73 -1.58 18.14
N PRO A 17 4.29 -0.68 18.97
CA PRO A 17 5.03 0.46 18.46
C PRO A 17 6.21 -0.06 17.62
N PRO A 18 6.56 0.64 16.53
CA PRO A 18 7.64 0.19 15.70
C PRO A 18 8.94 0.11 16.48
N ALA A 19 9.47 -1.11 16.60
CA ALA A 19 10.82 -1.31 17.10
C ALA A 19 11.80 -0.68 16.10
N ASN A 20 12.88 -0.10 16.60
CA ASN A 20 14.01 0.37 15.77
C ASN A 20 14.66 -0.76 14.96
N THR A 21 14.26 -2.01 15.21
CA THR A 21 14.74 -3.24 14.59
C THR A 21 13.55 -4.13 14.21
N LEU A 22 12.78 -3.75 13.20
CA LEU A 22 12.20 -4.78 12.34
C LEU A 22 13.37 -5.60 11.79
N THR A 23 13.32 -6.93 11.85
CA THR A 23 14.39 -7.78 11.29
C THR A 23 14.49 -7.48 9.79
N ALA A 24 15.58 -6.83 9.39
CA ALA A 24 15.68 -6.12 8.10
C ALA A 24 15.68 -7.08 6.90
N GLY A 25 14.49 -7.41 6.41
CA GLY A 25 14.30 -7.76 5.02
C GLY A 25 14.40 -6.51 4.14
N GLU A 26 14.75 -6.70 2.86
CA GLU A 26 14.88 -5.62 1.88
C GLU A 26 13.66 -4.66 1.87
N LEU A 27 12.46 -5.24 1.80
CA LEU A 27 11.20 -4.52 1.75
C LEU A 27 10.93 -3.72 3.04
N ASP A 28 11.17 -4.31 4.21
CA ASP A 28 10.98 -3.64 5.50
C ASP A 28 11.89 -2.40 5.62
N GLY A 29 13.13 -2.50 5.13
CA GLY A 29 14.08 -1.38 5.07
C GLY A 29 13.55 -0.24 4.19
N ALA A 30 13.07 -0.58 2.98
CA ALA A 30 12.51 0.41 2.06
C ALA A 30 11.27 1.11 2.63
N ILE A 31 10.38 0.37 3.31
CA ILE A 31 9.18 0.93 3.94
C ILE A 31 9.56 1.88 5.06
N ARG A 32 10.49 1.49 5.94
CA ARG A 32 10.93 2.37 7.03
C ARG A 32 11.55 3.65 6.49
N ALA A 33 12.37 3.56 5.44
CA ALA A 33 12.93 4.75 4.80
C ALA A 33 11.84 5.68 4.27
N ALA A 34 10.87 5.13 3.54
CA ALA A 34 9.81 5.91 2.91
C ALA A 34 8.76 6.48 3.89
N VAL A 35 8.49 5.78 5.01
CA VAL A 35 7.45 6.17 5.99
C VAL A 35 8.03 6.95 7.17
N LEU A 36 9.22 6.57 7.65
CA LEU A 36 9.85 7.16 8.83
C LEU A 36 11.00 8.11 8.49
N GLY A 37 11.43 8.20 7.23
CA GLY A 37 12.57 9.03 6.81
C GLY A 37 13.92 8.46 7.26
N GLU A 38 13.98 7.15 7.53
CA GLU A 38 15.23 6.49 7.90
C GLU A 38 16.16 6.31 6.70
N PRO A 39 17.49 6.32 6.90
CA PRO A 39 18.42 6.06 5.81
C PRO A 39 18.30 4.61 5.34
N TRP A 40 18.33 4.42 4.02
CA TRP A 40 18.36 3.10 3.39
C TRP A 40 19.22 3.09 2.14
N ASP A 41 20.15 2.15 2.09
CA ASP A 41 21.09 1.87 0.99
C ASP A 41 21.00 0.40 0.53
N GLY A 42 19.95 -0.31 0.95
CA GLY A 42 19.73 -1.70 0.60
C GLY A 42 19.40 -1.89 -0.88
N PRO A 43 19.49 -3.13 -1.38
CA PRO A 43 19.22 -3.40 -2.78
C PRO A 43 17.73 -3.21 -3.10
N CYS A 44 17.41 -2.93 -4.38
CA CYS A 44 16.04 -2.95 -4.90
C CYS A 44 15.86 -4.19 -5.80
N THR A 45 16.03 -5.39 -5.25
CA THR A 45 15.96 -6.62 -6.07
C THR A 45 14.55 -7.07 -6.35
N ARG A 46 13.58 -6.69 -5.50
CA ARG A 46 12.17 -7.05 -5.68
C ARG A 46 11.37 -5.90 -6.31
N PRO A 47 10.41 -6.20 -7.20
CA PRO A 47 9.61 -5.17 -7.86
C PRO A 47 8.89 -4.22 -6.89
N GLU A 48 8.27 -4.74 -5.85
CA GLU A 48 7.59 -3.95 -4.82
C GLU A 48 8.56 -3.08 -4.02
N THR A 49 9.77 -3.56 -3.70
CA THR A 49 10.80 -2.74 -3.05
C THR A 49 11.14 -1.52 -3.93
N SER A 50 11.25 -1.70 -5.24
CA SER A 50 11.54 -0.58 -6.15
C SER A 50 10.40 0.46 -6.19
N MET A 51 9.14 0.07 -5.92
CA MET A 51 8.03 1.03 -5.77
C MET A 51 8.14 1.83 -4.46
N TRP A 52 8.63 1.21 -3.39
CA TRP A 52 8.96 1.91 -2.15
C TRP A 52 10.16 2.85 -2.31
N TRP A 53 11.13 2.50 -3.15
CA TRP A 53 12.21 3.40 -3.55
C TRP A 53 11.68 4.60 -4.34
N ASP A 54 10.83 4.39 -5.34
CA ASP A 54 10.20 5.49 -6.09
C ASP A 54 9.47 6.45 -5.18
N ARG A 55 8.76 5.90 -4.18
CA ARG A 55 8.11 6.70 -3.14
C ARG A 55 9.11 7.52 -2.33
N LEU A 56 10.20 6.90 -1.87
CA LEU A 56 11.24 7.58 -1.12
C LEU A 56 11.85 8.74 -1.93
N GLN A 57 12.09 8.53 -3.22
CA GLN A 57 12.60 9.55 -4.14
C GLN A 57 11.54 10.57 -4.57
N GLY A 58 10.26 10.25 -4.40
CA GLY A 58 9.13 11.06 -4.83
C GLY A 58 8.90 11.08 -6.35
N SER A 59 9.51 10.15 -7.09
CA SER A 59 9.48 10.07 -8.55
C SER A 59 9.58 8.63 -9.03
N VAL A 60 9.03 8.35 -10.22
CA VAL A 60 9.16 7.04 -10.87
C VAL A 60 10.62 6.83 -11.33
N SER A 61 11.26 5.76 -10.88
CA SER A 61 12.62 5.43 -11.31
C SER A 61 12.64 4.87 -12.74
N PRO A 62 13.75 5.04 -13.47
CA PRO A 62 13.98 4.32 -14.72
C PRO A 62 13.86 2.81 -14.52
N GLY A 63 13.08 2.14 -15.36
CA GLY A 63 12.75 0.70 -15.28
C GLY A 63 11.38 0.40 -14.65
N ASN A 64 10.70 1.39 -14.09
CA ASN A 64 9.37 1.22 -13.50
C ASN A 64 8.25 1.80 -14.39
N GLU A 65 8.57 2.40 -15.53
CA GLU A 65 7.62 3.12 -16.39
C GLU A 65 6.49 2.22 -16.90
N ASP A 66 6.81 0.98 -17.25
CA ASP A 66 5.84 0.02 -17.78
C ASP A 66 4.74 -0.33 -16.76
N ARG A 67 5.04 -0.24 -15.45
CA ARG A 67 4.06 -0.48 -14.38
C ARG A 67 2.97 0.58 -14.35
N TRP A 68 3.25 1.76 -14.91
CA TRP A 68 2.29 2.86 -15.03
C TRP A 68 1.44 2.78 -16.31
N GLN A 69 1.55 1.68 -17.06
CA GLN A 69 0.76 1.42 -18.27
C GLN A 69 -0.24 0.29 -18.07
N GLY A 70 -1.27 0.25 -18.92
CA GLY A 70 -2.29 -0.81 -18.94
C GLY A 70 -3.41 -0.67 -17.91
N ASP A 71 -4.23 -1.72 -17.83
CA ASP A 71 -5.45 -1.79 -17.01
C ASP A 71 -5.38 -2.89 -15.93
N GLY A 72 -4.36 -3.75 -15.99
CA GLY A 72 -4.15 -4.84 -15.03
C GLY A 72 -3.39 -4.43 -13.77
N PRO A 73 -2.81 -5.41 -13.04
CA PRO A 73 -1.99 -5.13 -11.87
C PRO A 73 -0.75 -4.29 -12.23
N LEU A 74 -0.11 -3.66 -11.23
CA LEU A 74 1.14 -2.93 -11.40
C LEU A 74 2.33 -3.88 -11.61
N LEU A 75 2.33 -5.01 -10.91
CA LEU A 75 3.34 -6.05 -10.98
C LEU A 75 2.83 -7.20 -11.86
N GLN A 76 3.69 -7.67 -12.77
CA GLN A 76 3.40 -8.84 -13.56
C GLN A 76 3.46 -10.09 -12.69
N GLN A 77 2.41 -10.91 -12.73
CA GLN A 77 2.41 -12.23 -12.10
C GLN A 77 3.22 -13.22 -12.94
N HIS A 78 4.13 -13.96 -12.31
CA HIS A 78 4.80 -15.09 -12.94
C HIS A 78 4.04 -16.40 -12.67
N GLU A 79 3.94 -17.28 -13.67
CA GLU A 79 3.17 -18.54 -13.57
C GLU A 79 3.65 -19.48 -12.44
N ALA A 80 4.92 -19.39 -12.06
CA ALA A 80 5.52 -20.20 -11.01
C ALA A 80 5.35 -19.61 -9.59
N GLU A 81 4.82 -18.40 -9.47
CA GLU A 81 4.65 -17.70 -8.19
C GLU A 81 3.28 -18.03 -7.57
N ALA A 82 3.28 -18.33 -6.27
CA ALA A 82 2.05 -18.53 -5.51
C ALA A 82 1.22 -17.24 -5.51
N ILE A 83 -0.08 -17.36 -5.73
CA ILE A 83 -0.97 -16.19 -5.89
C ILE A 83 -0.94 -15.27 -4.66
N GLU A 84 -0.79 -15.82 -3.46
CA GLU A 84 -0.73 -15.08 -2.20
C GLU A 84 0.57 -14.28 -2.07
N VAL A 85 1.69 -14.83 -2.55
CA VAL A 85 2.99 -14.15 -2.53
C VAL A 85 2.98 -12.98 -3.51
N TRP A 86 2.48 -13.22 -4.72
CA TRP A 86 2.32 -12.18 -5.73
C TRP A 86 1.34 -11.09 -5.27
N THR A 87 0.20 -11.47 -4.69
CA THR A 87 -0.81 -10.52 -4.18
C THR A 87 -0.21 -9.66 -3.07
N ASP A 88 0.61 -10.21 -2.17
CA ASP A 88 1.29 -9.42 -1.14
C ASP A 88 2.24 -8.37 -1.76
N ALA A 89 3.01 -8.77 -2.77
CA ALA A 89 3.92 -7.87 -3.49
C ALA A 89 3.15 -6.78 -4.25
N GLU A 90 2.10 -7.15 -4.97
CA GLU A 90 1.27 -6.22 -5.75
C GLU A 90 0.57 -5.20 -4.86
N LEU A 91 -0.05 -5.62 -3.76
CA LEU A 91 -0.70 -4.71 -2.82
C LEU A 91 0.32 -3.79 -2.11
N SER A 92 1.51 -4.30 -1.82
CA SER A 92 2.63 -3.49 -1.31
C SER A 92 3.06 -2.42 -2.33
N ALA A 93 3.21 -2.79 -3.60
CA ALA A 93 3.52 -1.87 -4.69
C ALA A 93 2.43 -0.81 -4.86
N LEU A 94 1.16 -1.20 -4.83
CA LEU A 94 0.00 -0.32 -4.93
C LEU A 94 -0.04 0.71 -3.80
N HIS A 95 0.30 0.29 -2.57
CA HIS A 95 0.43 1.17 -1.42
C HIS A 95 1.46 2.27 -1.69
N ALA A 96 2.66 1.91 -2.18
CA ALA A 96 3.72 2.88 -2.44
C ALA A 96 3.39 3.79 -3.64
N ALA A 97 2.81 3.23 -4.71
CA ALA A 97 2.46 3.93 -5.95
C ALA A 97 1.55 5.12 -5.69
N TRP A 98 0.63 5.03 -4.73
CA TRP A 98 -0.26 6.14 -4.36
C TRP A 98 0.49 7.45 -4.09
N PHE A 99 1.62 7.38 -3.39
CA PHE A 99 2.43 8.54 -3.01
C PHE A 99 3.33 9.05 -4.14
N VAL A 100 3.69 8.16 -5.08
CA VAL A 100 4.47 8.48 -6.27
C VAL A 100 3.60 9.20 -7.30
N ALA A 101 2.34 8.80 -7.46
CA ALA A 101 1.42 9.36 -8.45
C ALA A 101 1.20 10.88 -8.22
N LYS A 102 1.65 11.69 -9.18
CA LYS A 102 1.51 13.16 -9.20
C LYS A 102 0.48 13.64 -10.21
N THR A 103 0.29 12.91 -11.32
CA THR A 103 -0.64 13.32 -12.38
C THR A 103 -1.99 12.61 -12.25
N ARG A 104 -3.00 13.15 -12.93
CA ARG A 104 -4.33 12.54 -12.99
C ARG A 104 -4.27 11.16 -13.65
N GLU A 105 -3.49 11.03 -14.71
CA GLU A 105 -3.34 9.78 -15.47
C GLU A 105 -2.73 8.67 -14.61
N GLN A 106 -1.76 9.02 -13.75
CA GLN A 106 -1.17 8.09 -12.79
C GLN A 106 -2.16 7.66 -11.72
N LYS A 107 -3.01 8.58 -11.22
CA LYS A 107 -4.10 8.24 -10.29
C LYS A 107 -5.16 7.36 -10.95
N GLU A 108 -5.52 7.64 -12.20
CA GLU A 108 -6.43 6.81 -12.99
C GLU A 108 -5.84 5.41 -13.24
N ARG A 109 -4.52 5.29 -13.46
CA ARG A 109 -3.84 3.99 -13.57
C ARG A 109 -3.96 3.15 -12.29
N ILE A 110 -3.82 3.78 -11.14
CA ILE A 110 -4.02 3.15 -9.84
C ILE A 110 -5.46 2.68 -9.69
N ASN A 111 -6.45 3.50 -10.06
CA ASN A 111 -7.86 3.11 -10.02
C ASN A 111 -8.16 1.90 -10.92
N ARG A 112 -7.53 1.81 -12.11
CA ARG A 112 -7.66 0.63 -12.97
C ARG A 112 -7.05 -0.63 -12.34
N ALA A 113 -5.90 -0.51 -11.67
CA ALA A 113 -5.34 -1.62 -10.90
C ALA A 113 -6.29 -2.07 -9.77
N VAL A 114 -6.89 -1.13 -9.04
CA VAL A 114 -7.89 -1.44 -8.00
C VAL A 114 -9.09 -2.17 -8.61
N ALA A 115 -9.65 -1.68 -9.71
CA ALA A 115 -10.77 -2.33 -10.39
C ALA A 115 -10.43 -3.77 -10.79
N TRP A 116 -9.22 -4.00 -11.33
CA TRP A 116 -8.74 -5.34 -11.64
C TRP A 116 -8.67 -6.22 -10.38
N HIS A 117 -8.17 -5.71 -9.26
CA HIS A 117 -8.10 -6.46 -7.99
C HIS A 117 -9.46 -6.88 -7.49
N LEU A 118 -10.45 -5.97 -7.53
CA LEU A 118 -11.80 -6.27 -7.07
C LEU A 118 -12.47 -7.35 -7.94
N GLU A 119 -12.16 -7.37 -9.23
CA GLU A 119 -12.69 -8.38 -10.16
C GLU A 119 -12.00 -9.75 -10.01
N HIS A 120 -10.70 -9.78 -9.72
CA HIS A 120 -9.89 -11.01 -9.85
C HIS A 120 -9.40 -11.61 -8.53
N LEU A 121 -9.35 -10.85 -7.44
CA LEU A 121 -8.74 -11.29 -6.18
C LEU A 121 -9.69 -11.15 -4.99
N GLN A 122 -9.63 -12.15 -4.12
CA GLN A 122 -10.30 -12.08 -2.83
C GLN A 122 -9.39 -11.38 -1.80
N PRO A 123 -9.94 -10.55 -0.91
CA PRO A 123 -9.17 -9.81 0.10
C PRO A 123 -8.48 -10.69 1.16
N ASP A 124 -8.87 -11.95 1.29
CA ASP A 124 -8.25 -12.94 2.18
C ASP A 124 -7.02 -13.62 1.56
N ASN A 125 -6.76 -13.43 0.27
CA ASN A 125 -5.51 -13.86 -0.38
C ASN A 125 -4.29 -13.05 0.08
N ALA A 126 -4.49 -11.94 0.82
CA ALA A 126 -3.44 -11.07 1.33
C ALA A 126 -3.01 -11.46 2.76
N THR A 127 -1.69 -11.38 3.04
CA THR A 127 -1.01 -12.00 4.20
C THR A 127 -1.25 -11.35 5.59
N ASN A 128 -2.49 -10.92 5.90
CA ASN A 128 -2.84 -10.19 7.14
C ASN A 128 -2.14 -8.84 7.29
N ARG A 129 -1.83 -8.17 6.18
CA ARG A 129 -1.22 -6.82 6.16
C ARG A 129 -2.20 -5.80 5.59
N PRO A 130 -2.24 -4.55 6.12
CA PRO A 130 -3.16 -3.51 5.66
C PRO A 130 -2.59 -2.78 4.42
N TRP A 131 -2.09 -3.53 3.44
CA TRP A 131 -1.58 -2.96 2.21
C TRP A 131 -2.66 -2.19 1.48
N ALA A 132 -2.29 -1.05 0.89
CA ALA A 132 -3.16 -0.23 0.05
C ALA A 132 -4.58 0.10 0.59
N VAL A 133 -4.86 -0.02 1.90
CA VAL A 133 -6.20 0.24 2.49
C VAL A 133 -6.74 1.61 2.10
N HIS A 134 -5.88 2.63 2.09
CA HIS A 134 -6.26 3.97 1.66
C HIS A 134 -6.61 4.03 0.16
N VAL A 135 -5.94 3.25 -0.68
CA VAL A 135 -6.18 3.23 -2.13
C VAL A 135 -7.57 2.66 -2.43
N PHE A 136 -7.92 1.55 -1.78
CA PHE A 136 -9.27 0.98 -1.90
C PHE A 136 -10.34 1.89 -1.32
N TYR A 137 -10.10 2.49 -0.14
CA TYR A 137 -11.06 3.43 0.43
C TYR A 137 -11.29 4.67 -0.46
N LEU A 138 -10.21 5.26 -1.00
CA LEU A 138 -10.28 6.46 -1.83
C LEU A 138 -10.80 6.20 -3.24
N HIS A 139 -10.89 4.93 -3.67
CA HIS A 139 -11.61 4.55 -4.89
C HIS A 139 -13.10 4.90 -4.81
N GLY A 140 -13.69 4.86 -3.60
CA GLY A 140 -15.05 5.35 -3.33
C GLY A 140 -16.19 4.46 -3.84
N SER A 141 -15.89 3.26 -4.36
CA SER A 141 -16.94 2.27 -4.66
C SER A 141 -17.27 1.44 -3.41
N PRO A 142 -18.53 1.02 -3.22
CA PRO A 142 -18.92 0.19 -2.06
C PRO A 142 -18.10 -1.12 -1.94
N GLU A 143 -17.73 -1.70 -3.08
CA GLU A 143 -16.94 -2.92 -3.15
C GLU A 143 -15.49 -2.68 -2.71
N ALA A 144 -14.89 -1.55 -3.11
CA ALA A 144 -13.56 -1.17 -2.65
C ALA A 144 -13.54 -0.82 -1.16
N GLU A 145 -14.57 -0.15 -0.66
CA GLU A 145 -14.73 0.11 0.77
C GLU A 145 -14.86 -1.20 1.58
N HIS A 146 -15.62 -2.16 1.08
CA HIS A 146 -15.72 -3.48 1.70
C HIS A 146 -14.36 -4.20 1.70
N HIS A 147 -13.63 -4.15 0.58
CA HIS A 147 -12.28 -4.71 0.48
C HIS A 147 -11.33 -4.06 1.51
N ALA A 148 -11.34 -2.73 1.63
CA ALA A 148 -10.57 -2.00 2.63
C ALA A 148 -10.93 -2.41 4.07
N ALA A 149 -12.23 -2.57 4.36
CA ALA A 149 -12.71 -3.03 5.66
C ALA A 149 -12.23 -4.46 5.99
N THR A 150 -12.20 -5.36 5.01
CA THR A 150 -11.70 -6.73 5.20
C THR A 150 -10.19 -6.75 5.48
N LEU A 151 -9.40 -5.95 4.78
CA LEU A 151 -7.96 -5.82 5.06
C LEU A 151 -7.70 -5.34 6.50
N ILE A 152 -8.50 -4.38 6.99
CA ILE A 152 -8.45 -3.93 8.38
C ILE A 152 -8.83 -5.06 9.34
N HIS A 153 -9.90 -5.80 9.02
CA HIS A 153 -10.36 -6.92 9.84
C HIS A 153 -9.27 -7.99 9.98
N ASN A 154 -8.57 -8.34 8.89
CA ASN A 154 -7.50 -9.35 8.90
C ASN A 154 -6.34 -8.94 9.83
N VAL A 155 -5.97 -7.65 9.83
CA VAL A 155 -4.97 -7.13 10.77
C VAL A 155 -5.46 -7.20 12.22
N GLN A 156 -6.72 -6.85 12.48
CA GLN A 156 -7.29 -6.94 13.83
C GLN A 156 -7.36 -8.39 14.32
N ALA A 157 -7.77 -9.33 13.47
CA ALA A 157 -7.90 -10.74 13.78
C ALA A 157 -6.54 -11.40 14.07
N SER A 158 -5.48 -10.98 13.36
CA SER A 158 -4.10 -11.45 13.58
C SER A 158 -3.39 -10.80 14.79
N GLY A 159 -3.99 -9.79 15.42
CA GLY A 159 -3.41 -9.06 16.56
C GLY A 159 -2.45 -7.94 16.17
N GLY A 160 -2.29 -7.66 14.87
CA GLY A 160 -1.42 -6.60 14.36
C GLY A 160 0.08 -6.88 14.51
N THR A 161 0.88 -6.07 13.82
CA THR A 161 2.34 -6.09 13.92
C THR A 161 2.87 -4.66 13.90
N THR A 162 4.14 -4.48 14.28
CA THR A 162 4.87 -3.24 14.08
C THR A 162 4.68 -2.67 12.66
N LEU A 163 4.87 -3.51 11.64
CA LEU A 163 4.74 -3.11 10.25
C LEU A 163 3.30 -2.70 9.91
N ALA A 164 2.31 -3.45 10.39
CA ALA A 164 0.90 -3.09 10.18
C ALA A 164 0.56 -1.71 10.76
N GLY A 165 1.08 -1.38 11.95
CA GLY A 165 0.91 -0.06 12.56
C GLY A 165 1.49 1.08 11.71
N LEU A 166 2.68 0.87 11.14
CA LEU A 166 3.30 1.82 10.20
C LEU A 166 2.43 2.05 8.97
N LEU A 167 1.96 0.97 8.34
CA LEU A 167 1.14 1.03 7.13
C LEU A 167 -0.22 1.67 7.36
N LEU A 168 -0.85 1.44 8.51
CA LEU A 168 -2.11 2.09 8.90
C LEU A 168 -1.95 3.60 9.10
N ARG A 169 -0.87 4.02 9.79
CA ARG A 169 -0.54 5.44 9.97
C ARG A 169 -0.29 6.12 8.63
N ASP A 170 0.37 5.41 7.74
CA ASP A 170 0.69 5.93 6.42
C ASP A 170 -0.57 6.07 5.53
N ALA A 171 -1.45 5.06 5.56
CA ALA A 171 -2.76 5.11 4.94
C ALA A 171 -3.62 6.27 5.49
N ALA A 172 -3.60 6.52 6.80
CA ALA A 172 -4.30 7.65 7.41
C ALA A 172 -3.78 9.00 6.85
N THR A 173 -2.47 9.13 6.66
CA THR A 173 -1.84 10.31 6.05
C THR A 173 -2.33 10.53 4.62
N ALA A 174 -2.39 9.47 3.82
CA ALA A 174 -2.89 9.55 2.44
C ALA A 174 -4.35 10.04 2.36
N ILE A 175 -5.22 9.54 3.23
CA ILE A 175 -6.64 9.93 3.25
C ILE A 175 -6.81 11.40 3.64
N ARG A 176 -6.10 11.85 4.68
CA ARG A 176 -6.13 13.26 5.12
C ARG A 176 -5.68 14.20 3.99
N GLY A 177 -4.59 13.84 3.30
CA GLY A 177 -4.08 14.64 2.19
C GLY A 177 -5.06 14.79 1.01
N GLN A 178 -5.93 13.81 0.75
CA GLN A 178 -6.98 13.94 -0.28
C GLN A 178 -8.15 14.82 0.16
N SER A 179 -8.55 14.74 1.43
CA SER A 179 -9.60 15.59 1.97
C SER A 179 -9.23 17.08 1.90
N GLU A 180 -7.96 17.42 2.00
CA GLU A 180 -7.46 18.80 1.88
C GLU A 180 -7.38 19.31 0.43
N MET A 181 -7.32 18.41 -0.57
CA MET A 181 -7.22 18.74 -2.00
C MET A 181 -8.57 18.92 -2.70
N THR A 182 -9.69 18.66 -2.01
CA THR A 182 -11.04 18.80 -2.57
C THR A 182 -11.68 20.05 -1.95
N PRO A 183 -11.53 21.26 -2.55
CA PRO A 183 -12.30 22.41 -2.10
C PRO A 183 -13.79 22.17 -2.42
N GLU A 184 -14.65 22.45 -1.45
CA GLU A 184 -16.13 22.49 -1.61
C GLU A 184 -16.58 23.36 -2.79
#